data_AF-Q8U1G4-F1
#
_entry.id   AF-Q8U1G4-F1
#
_cell.length_a   1.000
_cell.length_b   1.000
_cell.length_c   1.000
_cell.angle_alpha   90.00
_cell.angle_beta   90.00
_cell.angle_gamma   90.00
#
_symmetry.space_group_name_H-M   'P 1'
#
loop_
_entity.id
_entity.type
_entity.pdbx_description
1 polymer ?
#
loop_
_entity_poly.entity_id
_entity_poly.type
_entity_poly.pdbx_seq_one_letter_code
_entity_poly.pdbx_strand_id
1 'polypeptide(L)'
;MNNLMIKVKLRWLKMPIIGFAEVNATIHEIPSLIMENLKEFGIEVSFYRHHWAGDLPFGLLIIESNKGPLAIRWHFGKKFSLRLEEVSEEAFEEFVEETLDYLGGD
;
A
#
# COMPACT_ATOMS: atom_id res chain seq x y z
N MET A 1 7.26 -30.95 25.07
CA MET A 1 6.29 -29.85 24.88
C MET A 1 7.03 -28.55 25.08
N ASN A 2 7.23 -27.76 24.02
CA ASN A 2 7.49 -26.31 24.07
C ASN A 2 7.47 -25.81 22.63
N ASN A 3 6.26 -25.59 22.11
CA ASN A 3 6.03 -25.18 20.72
C ASN A 3 5.11 -23.94 20.66
N LEU A 4 5.32 -23.00 21.59
CA LEU A 4 4.49 -21.79 21.71
C LEU A 4 5.26 -20.47 21.57
N MET A 5 6.58 -20.49 21.39
CA MET A 5 7.42 -19.28 21.37
C MET A 5 7.89 -18.84 19.97
N ILE A 6 7.30 -19.38 18.89
CA ILE A 6 7.63 -19.01 17.50
C ILE A 6 6.51 -18.19 16.83
N LYS A 7 5.42 -17.86 17.54
CA LYS A 7 4.27 -17.15 16.94
C LYS A 7 4.27 -15.61 17.07
N VAL A 8 5.30 -14.99 17.65
CA VAL A 8 5.26 -13.54 17.98
C VAL A 8 6.36 -12.71 17.28
N LYS A 9 7.04 -13.25 16.26
CA LYS A 9 8.05 -12.49 15.51
C LYS A 9 8.25 -12.94 14.07
N LEU A 10 7.18 -13.32 13.37
CA LEU A 10 7.16 -13.22 11.90
C LEU A 10 6.86 -11.76 11.51
N ARG A 11 7.62 -10.83 12.11
CA ARG A 11 7.78 -9.48 11.60
C ARG A 11 8.48 -9.66 10.25
N TRP A 12 7.88 -9.10 9.21
CA TRP A 12 8.17 -9.27 7.80
C TRP A 12 9.63 -9.64 7.51
N LEU A 13 9.87 -10.85 6.96
CA LEU A 13 11.22 -11.26 6.51
C LEU A 13 11.71 -10.45 5.30
N LYS A 14 10.85 -9.59 4.74
CA LYS A 14 11.11 -8.76 3.56
C LYS A 14 10.86 -7.30 3.90
N MET A 15 11.67 -6.41 3.34
CA MET A 15 11.55 -4.98 3.57
C MET A 15 10.18 -4.48 3.08
N PRO A 16 9.45 -3.69 3.88
CA PRO A 16 8.24 -3.02 3.45
C PRO A 16 8.46 -2.10 2.25
N ILE A 17 7.40 -1.91 1.47
CA ILE A 17 7.43 -1.06 0.28
C ILE A 17 6.39 0.04 0.46
N ILE A 18 6.75 1.29 0.19
CA ILE A 18 5.78 2.36 -0.02
C ILE A 18 5.71 2.72 -1.50
N GLY A 19 4.58 3.28 -1.90
CA GLY A 19 4.37 3.70 -3.28
C GLY A 19 3.55 4.96 -3.40
N PHE A 20 3.79 5.63 -4.52
CA PHE A 20 3.10 6.86 -4.89
C PHE A 20 2.55 6.68 -6.29
N ALA A 21 1.24 6.84 -6.43
CA ALA A 21 0.56 6.70 -7.71
C ALA A 21 -0.16 8.00 -8.11
N GLU A 22 0.11 8.47 -9.33
CA GLU A 22 -0.79 9.41 -10.01
C GLU A 22 -1.73 8.56 -10.88
N VAL A 23 -3.04 8.81 -10.81
CA VAL A 23 -4.03 8.02 -11.54
C VAL A 23 -4.98 8.92 -12.34
N ASN A 24 -5.27 8.50 -13.57
CA ASN A 24 -6.30 9.09 -14.42
C ASN A 24 -7.35 8.02 -14.72
N ALA A 25 -8.09 7.64 -13.68
CA ALA A 25 -9.10 6.59 -13.69
C ALA A 25 -10.21 6.93 -12.69
N THR A 26 -11.36 6.25 -12.77
CA THR A 26 -12.41 6.41 -11.76
C THR A 26 -12.01 5.71 -10.46
N ILE A 27 -12.59 6.15 -9.33
CA ILE A 27 -12.27 5.59 -8.01
C ILE A 27 -12.36 4.06 -7.93
N HIS A 28 -13.33 3.47 -8.64
CA HIS A 28 -13.55 2.02 -8.64
C HIS A 28 -12.50 1.26 -9.46
N GLU A 29 -11.86 1.93 -10.42
CA GLU A 29 -10.85 1.36 -11.30
C GLU A 29 -9.43 1.48 -10.74
N ILE A 30 -9.19 2.45 -9.85
CA ILE A 30 -7.86 2.74 -9.27
C ILE A 30 -7.20 1.48 -8.67
N PRO A 31 -7.87 0.68 -7.81
CA PRO A 31 -7.23 -0.51 -7.26
C PRO A 31 -6.78 -1.46 -8.37
N SER A 32 -7.65 -1.78 -9.33
CA SER A 32 -7.33 -2.69 -10.43
C SER A 32 -6.18 -2.17 -11.29
N LEU A 33 -6.19 -0.88 -11.64
CA LEU A 33 -5.11 -0.25 -12.41
C LEU A 33 -3.76 -0.37 -11.69
N ILE A 34 -3.74 -0.11 -10.39
CA ILE A 34 -2.51 -0.23 -9.59
C ILE A 34 -2.05 -1.68 -9.50
N MET A 35 -2.96 -2.64 -9.24
CA MET A 35 -2.60 -4.07 -9.16
C MET A 35 -2.04 -4.61 -10.49
N GLU A 36 -2.59 -4.17 -11.63
CA GLU A 36 -2.08 -4.57 -12.94
C GLU A 36 -0.65 -4.09 -13.16
N ASN A 37 -0.35 -2.85 -12.79
CA ASN A 37 1.00 -2.28 -12.92
C ASN A 37 1.99 -2.89 -11.94
N LEU A 38 1.56 -3.29 -10.74
CA LEU A 38 2.43 -3.98 -9.77
C LEU A 38 3.02 -5.29 -10.31
N LYS A 39 2.33 -5.96 -11.24
CA LYS A 39 2.84 -7.18 -11.89
C LYS A 39 4.12 -6.92 -12.68
N GLU A 40 4.29 -5.72 -13.25
CA GLU A 40 5.50 -5.34 -13.98
C GLU A 40 6.75 -5.29 -13.07
N PHE A 41 6.54 -5.09 -11.77
CA PHE A 41 7.59 -5.11 -10.73
C PHE A 41 7.77 -6.51 -10.10
N GLY A 42 7.08 -7.54 -10.62
CA GLY A 42 7.08 -8.88 -10.03
C GLY A 42 6.42 -8.94 -8.65
N ILE A 43 5.53 -7.99 -8.35
CA ILE A 43 4.75 -7.94 -7.12
C ILE A 43 3.39 -8.62 -7.39
N GLU A 44 3.16 -9.72 -6.68
CA GLU A 44 1.90 -10.46 -6.70
C GLU A 44 1.11 -10.13 -5.44
N VAL A 45 -0.13 -9.66 -5.63
CA VAL A 45 -1.03 -9.25 -4.56
C VAL A 45 -1.90 -10.41 -4.12
N SER A 46 -1.86 -10.74 -2.83
CA SER A 46 -2.75 -11.73 -2.22
C SER A 46 -4.01 -11.10 -1.62
N PHE A 47 -3.89 -9.87 -1.13
CA PHE A 47 -4.98 -9.14 -0.49
C PHE A 47 -4.72 -7.63 -0.55
N TYR A 48 -5.78 -6.82 -0.59
CA TYR A 48 -5.67 -5.37 -0.46
C TYR A 48 -6.87 -4.77 0.27
N ARG A 49 -6.66 -3.61 0.89
CA ARG A 49 -7.71 -2.69 1.35
C ARG A 49 -7.55 -1.35 0.68
N HIS A 50 -8.67 -0.72 0.36
CA HIS A 50 -8.72 0.62 -0.22
C HIS A 50 -9.37 1.58 0.78
N HIS A 51 -8.59 2.56 1.22
CA HIS A 51 -9.02 3.63 2.11
C HIS A 51 -9.18 4.92 1.31
N TRP A 52 -10.39 5.47 1.33
CA TRP A 52 -10.74 6.71 0.66
C TRP A 52 -11.95 7.34 1.34
N ALA A 53 -11.89 8.65 1.63
CA ALA A 53 -12.93 9.36 2.38
C ALA A 53 -14.16 9.78 1.54
N GLY A 54 -14.20 9.48 0.24
CA GLY A 54 -15.36 9.74 -0.62
C GLY A 54 -15.32 11.08 -1.38
N ASP A 55 -14.62 12.07 -0.85
CA ASP A 55 -14.55 13.43 -1.40
C ASP A 55 -13.10 13.93 -1.59
N LEU A 56 -12.11 13.19 -1.08
CA LEU A 56 -10.71 13.55 -1.20
C LEU A 56 -10.14 13.20 -2.59
N PRO A 57 -9.20 14.01 -3.13
CA PRO A 57 -8.59 13.73 -4.43
C PRO A 57 -7.46 12.69 -4.36
N PHE A 58 -7.35 11.96 -3.26
CA PHE A 58 -6.31 10.96 -2.99
C PHE A 58 -6.82 9.89 -2.03
N GLY A 59 -6.14 8.75 -1.99
CA GLY A 59 -6.46 7.64 -1.11
C GLY A 59 -5.25 6.75 -0.86
N LEU A 60 -5.48 5.66 -0.14
CA LEU A 60 -4.45 4.72 0.27
C LEU A 60 -4.87 3.28 -0.05
N LEU A 61 -3.98 2.53 -0.68
CA LEU A 61 -4.06 1.08 -0.79
C LEU A 61 -3.07 0.46 0.19
N ILE A 62 -3.53 -0.45 1.03
CA ILE A 62 -2.68 -1.30 1.87
C ILE A 62 -2.76 -2.72 1.31
N ILE A 63 -1.62 -3.31 1.00
CA ILE A 63 -1.48 -4.48 0.14
C ILE A 63 -0.60 -5.52 0.83
N GLU A 64 -1.09 -6.75 0.88
CA GLU A 64 -0.27 -7.92 1.19
C GLU A 64 0.26 -8.52 -0.11
N SER A 65 1.57 -8.72 -0.20
CA SER A 65 2.21 -9.20 -1.41
C SER A 65 3.27 -10.26 -1.18
N ASN A 66 3.67 -10.94 -2.26
CA ASN A 66 4.81 -11.85 -2.28
C ASN A 66 6.15 -11.15 -1.96
N LYS A 67 6.24 -9.81 -1.99
CA LYS A 67 7.46 -9.04 -1.68
C LYS A 67 7.48 -8.45 -0.27
N GLY A 68 6.41 -8.61 0.50
CA GLY A 68 6.25 -7.97 1.81
C GLY A 68 5.02 -7.07 1.84
N PRO A 69 4.85 -6.28 2.92
CA PRO A 69 3.76 -5.32 3.02
C PRO A 69 4.02 -4.15 2.08
N LEU A 70 2.96 -3.67 1.43
CA LEU A 70 3.03 -2.58 0.46
C LEU A 70 1.92 -1.58 0.75
N ALA A 71 2.25 -0.29 0.80
CA ALA A 71 1.30 0.80 0.97
C ALA A 71 1.43 1.79 -0.17
N ILE A 72 0.37 2.06 -0.92
CA ILE A 72 0.39 2.98 -2.05
C ILE A 72 -0.57 4.12 -1.81
N ARG A 73 -0.03 5.32 -1.61
CA ARG A 73 -0.83 6.54 -1.65
C ARG A 73 -1.05 6.94 -3.10
N TRP A 74 -2.29 7.03 -3.52
CA TRP A 74 -2.65 7.45 -4.87
C TRP A 74 -3.33 8.82 -4.84
N HIS A 75 -3.21 9.59 -5.92
CA HIS A 75 -3.97 10.82 -6.12
C HIS A 75 -4.40 10.98 -7.58
N PHE A 76 -5.49 11.70 -7.82
CA PHE A 76 -5.91 12.00 -9.19
C PHE A 76 -4.89 12.89 -9.90
N GLY A 77 -4.71 12.64 -11.19
CA GLY A 77 -3.87 13.45 -12.06
C GLY A 77 -4.19 13.24 -13.53
N LYS A 78 -3.28 13.68 -14.40
CA LYS A 78 -3.49 13.68 -15.86
C LYS A 78 -3.01 12.38 -16.51
N LYS A 79 -2.05 11.70 -15.89
CA LYS A 79 -1.43 10.49 -16.44
C LYS A 79 -1.22 9.46 -15.33
N PHE A 80 -1.18 8.20 -15.71
CA PHE A 80 -0.76 7.16 -14.78
C PHE A 80 0.75 7.25 -14.53
N SER A 81 1.15 7.21 -13.26
CA SER A 81 2.53 6.93 -12.87
C SER A 81 2.56 6.18 -11.55
N LEU A 82 3.55 5.30 -11.38
CA LEU A 82 3.74 4.53 -10.16
C LEU A 82 5.22 4.55 -9.80
N ARG A 83 5.53 4.90 -8.55
CA ARG A 83 6.87 4.82 -7.96
C ARG A 83 6.80 3.98 -6.71
N LEU A 84 7.80 3.14 -6.50
CA LEU A 84 7.92 2.23 -5.37
C LEU A 84 9.28 2.40 -4.70
N GLU A 85 9.32 2.31 -3.38
CA GLU A 85 10.54 2.44 -2.58
C GLU A 85 10.51 1.42 -1.43
N GLU A 86 11.60 0.69 -1.26
CA GLU A 86 11.80 -0.16 -0.08
C GLU A 86 12.21 0.71 1.12
N VAL A 87 11.53 0.53 2.25
CA VAL A 87 11.70 1.38 3.43
C VAL A 87 11.89 0.53 4.70
N SER A 88 12.26 1.19 5.80
CA SER A 88 12.24 0.55 7.12
C SER A 88 10.81 0.27 7.56
N GLU A 89 10.64 -0.63 8.53
CA GLU A 89 9.33 -0.91 9.13
C GLU A 89 8.75 0.33 9.81
N GLU A 90 9.58 1.10 10.52
CA GLU A 90 9.19 2.35 11.18
C GLU A 90 8.66 3.37 10.17
N ALA A 91 9.36 3.57 9.04
CA ALA A 91 8.92 4.50 8.00
C ALA A 91 7.65 4.04 7.27
N PHE A 92 7.43 2.72 7.16
CA PHE A 92 6.21 2.16 6.61
C PHE A 92 5.02 2.41 7.54
N GLU A 93 5.18 2.13 8.84
CA GLU A 93 4.16 2.37 9.87
C GLU A 93 3.78 3.86 9.89
N GLU A 94 4.77 4.76 9.96
CA GLU A 94 4.58 6.23 9.91
C GLU A 94 3.84 6.67 8.63
N PHE A 95 4.25 6.18 7.46
CA PHE A 95 3.59 6.51 6.19
C PHE A 95 2.11 6.13 6.17
N VAL A 96 1.77 4.94 6.69
CA VAL A 96 0.40 4.45 6.75
C VAL A 96 -0.41 5.26 7.76
N GLU A 97 0.12 5.47 8.96
CA GLU A 97 -0.55 6.23 10.03
C GLU A 97 -0.82 7.67 9.59
N GLU A 98 0.20 8.40 9.12
CA GLU A 98 0.01 9.77 8.65
C GLU A 98 -1.01 9.86 7.52
N THR A 99 -0.94 8.95 6.53
CA THR A 99 -1.89 8.96 5.41
C THR A 99 -3.31 8.66 5.87
N LEU A 100 -3.50 7.75 6.81
CA LEU A 100 -4.81 7.45 7.39
C LEU A 100 -5.33 8.62 8.22
N ASP A 101 -4.49 9.32 8.98
CA ASP A 101 -4.87 10.52 9.73
C ASP A 101 -5.35 11.63 8.77
N TYR A 102 -4.64 11.83 7.65
CA TYR A 102 -5.08 12.76 6.60
C TYR A 102 -6.40 12.35 5.94
N LEU A 103 -6.67 11.05 5.80
CA LEU A 103 -7.93 10.54 5.24
C LEU A 103 -9.09 10.54 6.24
N GLY A 104 -8.77 10.35 7.53
CA GLY A 104 -9.74 10.35 8.63
C GLY A 104 -10.22 11.74 8.98
N GLY A 105 -9.35 12.75 8.81
CA GLY A 105 -9.69 14.15 9.03
C GLY A 105 -10.17 14.40 10.47
N ASP A 106 -9.25 14.30 11.44
CA ASP A 106 -9.48 14.49 12.89
C ASP A 106 -10.58 13.59 13.50
#